data_AF-A0A0K0DQR6-F1
#
_entry.id   AF-A0A0K0DQR6-F1
#
_cell.length_a   1.000
_cell.length_b   1.000
_cell.length_c   1.000
_cell.angle_alpha   90.00
_cell.angle_beta   90.00
_cell.angle_gamma   90.00
#
_symmetry.space_group_name_H-M   'P 1'
#
loop_
_entity.id
_entity.type
_entity.pdbx_description
1 polymer ?
#
loop_
_entity_poly.entity_id
_entity_poly.type
_entity_poly.pdbx_seq_one_letter_code
_entity_poly.pdbx_strand_id
1 'polypeptide(L)'
;MDDPNPIRNLFISGVTQTPADVIDAIRSGFVGSDMSSIDESVKKKIRRLKANGRERQRMHGLNDALDVLRQYVPITAQHQKLSKIETLRLARNYILALQRILYTGRPPTPLEYAYQLSIGLSQTTTNMLANLLQVRDDLVSYLFSKKNFRFLLRQ
;
A
#
# COMPACT_ATOMS: atom_id res chain seq x y z
N MET A 1 -40.82 21.15 -1.67
CA MET A 1 -41.21 20.01 -2.52
C MET A 1 -40.26 18.88 -2.19
N ASP A 2 -40.67 18.04 -1.25
CA ASP A 2 -39.90 16.88 -0.82
C ASP A 2 -40.04 15.76 -1.87
N ASP A 3 -38.92 15.25 -2.34
CA ASP A 3 -38.84 14.15 -3.30
C ASP A 3 -39.49 12.90 -2.67
N PRO A 4 -40.58 12.34 -3.23
CA PRO A 4 -41.34 11.26 -2.61
C PRO A 4 -40.62 9.91 -2.62
N ASN A 5 -39.37 9.86 -3.09
CA ASN A 5 -38.60 8.63 -3.24
C ASN A 5 -37.51 8.50 -2.16
N PRO A 6 -37.77 7.80 -1.03
CA PRO A 6 -36.86 7.73 0.12
C PRO A 6 -35.51 7.05 -0.20
N ILE A 7 -35.41 6.32 -1.31
CA ILE A 7 -34.19 5.65 -1.75
C ILE A 7 -33.10 6.64 -2.20
N ARG A 8 -33.49 7.85 -2.63
CA ARG A 8 -32.55 8.85 -3.13
C ARG A 8 -31.68 9.46 -2.01
N ASN A 9 -32.25 9.62 -0.81
CA ASN A 9 -31.55 10.20 0.34
C ASN A 9 -30.56 9.22 0.99
N LEU A 10 -30.80 7.91 0.89
CA LEU A 10 -29.89 6.88 1.42
C LEU A 10 -28.56 6.79 0.64
N PHE A 11 -28.54 7.30 -0.59
CA PHE A 11 -27.39 7.25 -1.51
C PHE A 11 -26.50 8.50 -1.47
N ILE A 12 -26.98 9.62 -0.95
CA ILE A 12 -26.24 10.91 -0.94
C ILE A 12 -25.40 11.07 0.33
N SER A 13 -25.77 10.43 1.44
CA SER A 13 -25.12 10.63 2.74
C SER A 13 -23.80 9.87 2.94
N GLY A 14 -23.43 8.94 2.06
CA GLY A 14 -22.22 8.11 2.24
C GLY A 14 -22.26 7.18 3.48
N VAL A 15 -23.42 7.04 4.12
CA VAL A 15 -23.58 6.35 5.41
C VAL A 15 -23.70 4.82 5.27
N THR A 16 -24.04 4.28 4.10
CA THR A 16 -24.20 2.82 3.91
C THR A 16 -23.07 2.22 3.07
N GLN A 17 -22.02 1.72 3.73
CA GLN A 17 -20.82 1.21 3.06
C GLN A 17 -20.94 -0.25 2.60
N THR A 18 -21.91 -1.02 3.11
CA THR A 18 -22.06 -2.42 2.74
C THR A 18 -23.23 -2.64 1.77
N PRO A 19 -23.07 -3.50 0.75
CA PRO A 19 -24.18 -3.91 -0.12
C PRO A 19 -25.35 -4.54 0.64
N ALA A 20 -25.14 -5.09 1.85
CA ALA A 20 -26.18 -5.63 2.70
C ALA A 20 -27.09 -4.52 3.22
N ASP A 21 -26.54 -3.43 3.75
CA ASP A 21 -27.31 -2.29 4.28
C ASP A 21 -28.21 -1.65 3.20
N VAL A 22 -27.70 -1.56 1.97
CA VAL A 22 -28.47 -1.03 0.82
C VAL A 22 -29.58 -2.00 0.40
N ILE A 23 -29.30 -3.31 0.38
CA ILE A 23 -30.28 -4.34 0.02
C ILE A 23 -31.35 -4.46 1.11
N ASP A 24 -30.96 -4.38 2.38
CA ASP A 24 -31.86 -4.47 3.52
C ASP A 24 -32.71 -3.21 3.67
N ALA A 25 -32.18 -2.02 3.36
CA ALA A 25 -32.98 -0.80 3.27
C ALA A 25 -33.98 -0.82 2.08
N ILE A 26 -33.61 -1.45 0.96
CA ILE A 26 -34.55 -1.69 -0.15
C ILE A 26 -35.62 -2.71 0.25
N ARG A 27 -35.23 -3.78 0.96
CA ARG A 27 -36.13 -4.86 1.42
C ARG A 27 -37.08 -4.39 2.53
N SER A 28 -36.62 -3.53 3.43
CA SER A 28 -37.43 -2.98 4.52
C SER A 28 -38.48 -1.97 4.04
N GLY A 29 -38.27 -1.34 2.87
CA GLY A 29 -39.26 -0.47 2.21
C GLY A 29 -40.16 -1.16 1.18
N PHE A 30 -39.89 -2.43 0.82
CA PHE A 30 -40.61 -3.19 -0.20
C PHE A 30 -41.03 -4.56 0.34
N VAL A 31 -41.89 -4.54 1.36
CA VAL A 31 -42.52 -5.76 1.86
C VAL A 31 -43.73 -6.07 0.97
N GLY A 32 -43.60 -7.01 0.03
CA GLY A 32 -44.76 -7.71 -0.52
C GLY A 32 -44.92 -7.84 -2.03
N SER A 33 -44.00 -7.38 -2.89
CA SER A 33 -44.16 -7.53 -4.34
C SER A 33 -42.92 -8.08 -5.04
N ASP A 34 -43.18 -8.79 -6.12
CA ASP A 34 -42.26 -9.60 -6.91
C ASP A 34 -40.95 -8.85 -7.27
N MET A 35 -39.79 -9.47 -7.00
CA MET A 35 -38.45 -8.90 -7.27
C MET A 35 -38.19 -8.67 -8.77
N SER A 36 -39.09 -9.14 -9.64
CA SER A 36 -39.07 -8.97 -11.09
C SER A 36 -39.20 -7.50 -11.53
N SER A 37 -39.83 -6.63 -10.73
CA SER A 37 -40.12 -5.23 -11.10
C SER A 37 -39.06 -4.19 -10.70
N ILE A 38 -37.93 -4.60 -10.12
CA ILE A 38 -36.85 -3.66 -9.78
C ILE A 38 -36.30 -3.07 -11.09
N ASP A 39 -36.38 -1.74 -11.22
CA ASP A 39 -35.79 -0.96 -12.31
C ASP A 39 -34.38 -1.47 -12.65
N GLU A 40 -34.14 -1.78 -13.93
CA GLU A 40 -32.84 -2.30 -14.41
C GLU A 40 -31.68 -1.37 -14.04
N SER A 41 -31.95 -0.07 -13.90
CA SER A 41 -30.98 0.91 -13.37
C SER A 41 -30.52 0.56 -11.95
N VAL A 42 -31.45 0.17 -11.07
CA VAL A 42 -31.18 -0.22 -9.68
C VAL A 42 -30.42 -1.55 -9.64
N LYS A 43 -30.81 -2.56 -10.44
CA LYS A 43 -30.08 -3.83 -10.54
C LYS A 43 -28.63 -3.62 -11.01
N LYS A 44 -28.42 -2.76 -12.02
CA LYS A 44 -27.07 -2.38 -12.51
C LYS A 44 -26.25 -1.71 -11.40
N LYS A 45 -26.86 -0.84 -10.60
CA LYS A 45 -26.21 -0.17 -9.46
C LYS A 45 -25.79 -1.18 -8.38
N ILE A 46 -26.66 -2.12 -8.02
CA ILE A 46 -26.35 -3.19 -7.06
C ILE A 46 -25.16 -4.04 -7.55
N ARG A 47 -25.14 -4.43 -8.84
CA ARG A 47 -24.01 -5.18 -9.41
C ARG A 47 -22.68 -4.42 -9.31
N ARG A 48 -22.68 -3.11 -9.59
CA ARG A 48 -21.50 -2.24 -9.43
C ARG A 48 -21.04 -2.17 -7.97
N LEU A 49 -21.96 -2.00 -7.02
CA LEU A 49 -21.63 -1.95 -5.59
C LEU A 49 -21.02 -3.26 -5.11
N LYS A 50 -21.58 -4.41 -5.50
CA LYS A 50 -21.02 -5.74 -5.21
C LYS A 50 -19.61 -5.91 -5.82
N ALA A 51 -19.39 -5.45 -7.05
CA ALA A 51 -18.08 -5.49 -7.69
C ALA A 51 -17.05 -4.62 -6.94
N ASN A 52 -17.42 -3.40 -6.57
CA ASN A 52 -16.55 -2.50 -5.79
C ASN A 52 -16.23 -3.08 -4.40
N GLY A 53 -17.20 -3.72 -3.74
CA GLY A 53 -16.96 -4.41 -2.47
C GLY A 53 -15.93 -5.53 -2.59
N ARG A 54 -16.01 -6.35 -3.64
CA ARG A 54 -15.01 -7.40 -3.91
C ARG A 54 -13.64 -6.82 -4.20
N GLU A 55 -13.55 -5.73 -4.97
CA GLU A 55 -12.26 -5.10 -5.26
C GLU A 55 -11.63 -4.49 -4.01
N ARG A 56 -12.42 -3.88 -3.12
CA ARG A 56 -11.93 -3.45 -1.81
C ARG A 56 -11.37 -4.62 -1.00
N GLN A 57 -12.08 -5.74 -0.93
CA GLN A 57 -11.61 -6.93 -0.21
C GLN A 57 -10.28 -7.48 -0.80
N ARG A 58 -10.18 -7.52 -2.13
CA ARG A 58 -8.94 -7.89 -2.82
C ARG A 58 -7.79 -6.94 -2.48
N MET A 59 -8.06 -5.63 -2.48
CA MET A 59 -7.08 -4.61 -2.12
C MET A 59 -6.67 -4.67 -0.64
N HIS A 60 -7.58 -5.02 0.27
CA HIS A 60 -7.25 -5.28 1.68
C HIS A 60 -6.24 -6.42 1.78
N GLY A 61 -6.52 -7.59 1.16
CA GLY A 61 -5.58 -8.71 1.16
C GLY A 61 -4.20 -8.37 0.58
N LEU A 62 -4.16 -7.55 -0.48
CA LEU A 62 -2.88 -7.06 -1.04
C LEU A 62 -2.13 -6.15 -0.06
N ASN A 63 -2.83 -5.23 0.61
CA ASN A 63 -2.22 -4.33 1.57
C ASN A 63 -1.72 -5.09 2.81
N ASP A 64 -2.45 -6.11 3.27
CA ASP A 64 -2.06 -6.97 4.38
C ASP A 64 -0.77 -7.74 4.04
N ALA A 65 -0.68 -8.32 2.84
CA ALA A 65 0.54 -8.98 2.37
C ALA A 65 1.73 -8.01 2.29
N LEU A 66 1.50 -6.76 1.89
CA LEU A 66 2.54 -5.73 1.87
C LEU A 66 2.97 -5.32 3.30
N ASP A 67 2.04 -5.27 4.25
CA ASP A 67 2.34 -5.02 5.66
C ASP A 67 3.10 -6.19 6.30
N VAL A 68 2.83 -7.44 5.90
CA VAL A 68 3.68 -8.59 6.25
C VAL A 68 5.07 -8.41 5.67
N LEU A 69 5.22 -8.07 4.39
CA LEU A 69 6.53 -7.82 3.78
C LEU A 69 7.32 -6.74 4.54
N ARG A 70 6.64 -5.69 5.00
CA ARG A 70 7.25 -4.64 5.82
C ARG A 70 7.93 -5.22 7.05
N GLN A 71 7.37 -6.21 7.73
CA GLN A 71 7.97 -6.79 8.94
C GLN A 71 9.32 -7.48 8.68
N TYR A 72 9.59 -7.90 7.44
CA TYR A 72 10.82 -8.63 7.08
C TYR A 72 11.89 -7.77 6.41
N VAL A 73 11.61 -6.50 6.08
CA VAL A 73 12.63 -5.60 5.52
C VAL A 73 13.35 -4.82 6.61
N PRO A 74 14.68 -4.61 6.48
CA PRO A 74 15.48 -3.89 7.47
C PRO A 74 15.11 -2.40 7.44
N ILE A 75 14.27 -1.94 8.36
CA ILE A 75 13.96 -0.53 8.73
C ILE A 75 12.69 -0.47 9.61
N THR A 76 11.72 -1.36 9.36
CA THR A 76 10.34 -1.22 9.87
C THR A 76 10.20 -1.45 11.37
N ALA A 77 11.24 -1.96 12.02
CA ALA A 77 11.32 -2.09 13.48
C ALA A 77 11.29 -0.73 14.22
N GLN A 78 11.48 0.41 13.54
CA GLN A 78 11.54 1.74 14.18
C GLN A 78 10.42 2.71 13.74
N HIS A 79 9.19 2.20 13.57
CA HIS A 79 7.94 2.98 13.47
C HIS A 79 7.65 3.81 12.21
N GLN A 80 8.51 3.86 11.18
CA GLN A 80 8.17 4.55 9.92
C GLN A 80 7.57 3.60 8.87
N LYS A 81 6.30 3.79 8.51
CA LYS A 81 5.66 3.07 7.40
C LYS A 81 6.17 3.59 6.07
N LEU A 82 6.99 2.80 5.38
CA LEU A 82 7.46 3.11 4.03
C LEU A 82 6.32 3.09 3.00
N SER A 83 6.45 3.92 1.96
CA SER A 83 5.55 3.88 0.80
C SER A 83 5.56 2.50 0.12
N LYS A 84 4.54 2.19 -0.70
CA LYS A 84 4.46 0.91 -1.41
C LYS A 84 5.70 0.66 -2.27
N ILE A 85 6.12 1.68 -3.03
CA ILE A 85 7.28 1.58 -3.91
C ILE A 85 8.60 1.44 -3.14
N GLU A 86 8.78 2.18 -2.04
CA GLU A 86 10.00 2.07 -1.23
C GLU A 86 10.09 0.72 -0.51
N THR A 87 8.96 0.18 -0.04
CA THR A 87 8.90 -1.17 0.56
C THR A 87 9.38 -2.21 -0.46
N LEU A 88 8.87 -2.17 -1.69
CA LEU A 88 9.26 -3.12 -2.74
C LEU A 88 10.73 -2.96 -3.17
N ARG A 89 11.21 -1.72 -3.32
CA ARG A 89 12.61 -1.44 -3.65
C ARG A 89 13.54 -1.92 -2.55
N LEU A 90 13.22 -1.63 -1.30
CA LEU A 90 14.00 -2.08 -0.14
C LEU A 90 14.03 -3.60 -0.02
N ALA A 91 12.89 -4.27 -0.19
CA ALA A 91 12.83 -5.74 -0.18
C ALA A 91 13.75 -6.35 -1.26
N ARG A 92 13.67 -5.84 -2.49
CA ARG A 92 14.55 -6.26 -3.58
C ARG A 92 16.03 -6.05 -3.23
N ASN A 93 16.37 -4.87 -2.70
CA ASN A 93 17.75 -4.54 -2.33
C ASN A 93 18.26 -5.43 -1.20
N TYR A 94 17.38 -5.76 -0.23
CA TYR A 94 17.72 -6.63 0.88
C TYR A 94 18.03 -8.06 0.42
N ILE A 95 17.20 -8.63 -0.48
CA ILE A 95 17.48 -9.93 -1.10
C ILE A 95 18.87 -9.94 -1.76
N LEU A 96 19.20 -8.91 -2.54
CA LEU A 96 20.51 -8.80 -3.20
C LEU A 96 21.67 -8.67 -2.20
N ALA A 97 21.47 -7.94 -1.11
CA ALA A 97 22.48 -7.80 -0.05
C ALA A 97 22.73 -9.16 0.65
N LEU A 98 21.66 -9.90 0.97
CA LEU A 98 21.76 -11.25 1.54
C LEU A 98 22.45 -12.22 0.58
N GLN A 99 22.10 -12.21 -0.70
CA GLN A 99 22.78 -13.02 -1.73
C GLN A 99 24.27 -12.71 -1.80
N ARG A 100 24.65 -11.42 -1.71
CA ARG A 100 26.05 -11.03 -1.69
C ARG A 100 26.78 -11.55 -0.45
N ILE A 101 26.16 -11.48 0.72
CA ILE A 101 26.72 -12.03 1.97
C ILE A 101 27.00 -13.52 1.82
N LEU A 102 26.02 -14.27 1.30
CA LEU A 102 26.16 -15.71 1.06
C LEU A 102 27.28 -16.02 0.06
N TYR A 103 27.40 -15.25 -1.01
CA TYR A 103 28.43 -15.44 -2.02
C TYR A 103 29.84 -15.09 -1.53
N THR A 104 29.99 -13.97 -0.80
CA THR A 104 31.31 -13.51 -0.36
C THR A 104 31.76 -14.11 0.97
N GLY A 105 30.85 -14.78 1.70
CA GLY A 105 31.13 -15.33 3.03
C GLY A 105 31.49 -14.28 4.09
N ARG A 106 31.20 -13.01 3.83
CA ARG A 106 31.54 -11.88 4.71
C ARG A 106 30.34 -10.94 4.88
N PRO A 107 30.14 -10.37 6.09
CA PRO A 107 29.17 -9.31 6.26
C PRO A 107 29.63 -8.01 5.56
N PRO A 108 28.70 -7.19 5.04
CA PRO A 108 29.00 -5.87 4.53
C PRO A 108 29.37 -4.92 5.67
N THR A 109 30.21 -3.93 5.40
CA THR A 109 30.39 -2.81 6.33
C THR A 109 29.09 -1.98 6.44
N PRO A 110 28.87 -1.21 7.52
CA PRO A 110 27.70 -0.34 7.65
C PRO A 110 27.44 0.55 6.43
N LEU A 111 28.49 1.17 5.89
CA LEU A 111 28.40 2.01 4.69
C LEU A 111 28.01 1.19 3.45
N GLU A 112 28.65 0.03 3.23
CA GLU A 112 28.32 -0.86 2.11
C GLU A 112 26.85 -1.29 2.19
N TYR A 113 26.37 -1.63 3.38
CA TYR A 113 25.02 -2.11 3.59
C TYR A 113 23.99 -1.00 3.41
N ALA A 114 24.22 0.18 3.99
CA ALA A 114 23.38 1.37 3.80
C ALA A 114 23.31 1.76 2.32
N TYR A 115 24.42 1.71 1.60
CA TYR A 115 24.46 1.95 0.15
C TYR A 115 23.59 0.96 -0.61
N GLN A 116 23.76 -0.34 -0.35
CA GLN A 116 23.01 -1.40 -1.03
C GLN A 116 21.50 -1.30 -0.77
N LEU A 117 21.10 -1.14 0.48
CA LEU A 117 19.69 -1.06 0.86
C LEU A 117 19.00 0.20 0.32
N SER A 118 19.71 1.33 0.28
CA SER A 118 19.08 2.61 -0.04
C SER A 118 18.91 2.89 -1.54
N ILE A 119 19.39 2.02 -2.44
CA ILE A 119 19.33 2.26 -3.90
C ILE A 119 17.88 2.53 -4.35
N GLY A 120 17.65 3.70 -4.94
CA GLY A 120 16.33 4.11 -5.44
C GLY A 120 15.31 4.45 -4.36
N LEU A 121 15.72 4.60 -3.09
CA LEU A 121 14.88 5.13 -2.02
C LEU A 121 15.03 6.64 -1.91
N SER A 122 14.07 7.29 -1.26
CA SER A 122 14.12 8.74 -1.00
C SER A 122 15.33 9.11 -0.14
N GLN A 123 15.68 10.40 -0.16
CA GLN A 123 16.74 10.94 0.69
C GLN A 123 16.41 10.70 2.18
N THR A 124 15.17 10.92 2.59
CA THR A 124 14.70 10.68 3.97
C THR A 124 14.91 9.24 4.39
N THR A 125 14.49 8.26 3.57
CA THR A 125 14.69 6.84 3.89
C THR A 125 16.18 6.45 3.89
N THR A 126 16.99 7.10 3.06
CA THR A 126 18.44 6.90 3.04
C THR A 126 19.09 7.40 4.33
N ASN A 127 18.69 8.58 4.80
CA ASN A 127 19.16 9.14 6.06
C ASN A 127 18.78 8.23 7.23
N MET A 128 17.53 7.72 7.23
CA MET A 128 17.07 6.76 8.23
C MET A 128 17.96 5.51 8.24
N LEU A 129 18.26 4.92 7.08
CA LEU A 129 19.16 3.76 6.97
C LEU A 129 20.56 4.04 7.47
N ALA A 130 21.12 5.20 7.12
CA ALA A 130 22.45 5.59 7.56
C ALA A 130 22.52 5.67 9.09
N ASN A 131 21.51 6.28 9.72
CA ASN A 131 21.40 6.36 11.17
C ASN A 131 21.23 4.97 11.82
N LEU A 132 20.29 4.16 11.30
CA LEU A 132 20.02 2.81 11.82
C LEU A 132 21.24 1.90 11.81
N LEU A 133 22.06 2.03 10.76
CA LEU A 133 23.26 1.23 10.56
C LEU A 133 24.49 1.87 11.20
N GLN A 134 24.35 3.02 11.86
CA GLN A 134 25.45 3.75 12.49
C GLN A 134 26.60 4.03 11.49
N VAL A 135 26.23 4.48 10.29
CA VAL A 135 27.21 4.92 9.30
C VAL A 135 27.93 6.14 9.85
N ARG A 136 29.27 6.13 9.85
CA ARG A 136 30.09 7.25 10.32
C ARG A 136 29.71 8.54 9.56
N ASP A 137 29.56 9.64 10.28
CA ASP A 137 29.05 10.92 9.74
C ASP A 137 29.88 11.44 8.55
N ASP A 138 31.21 11.25 8.57
CA ASP A 138 32.12 11.63 7.48
C ASP A 138 31.84 10.85 6.18
N LEU A 139 31.26 9.65 6.28
CA LEU A 139 30.94 8.79 5.14
C LEU A 139 29.50 8.97 4.64
N VAL A 140 28.64 9.64 5.40
CA VAL A 140 27.25 9.89 5.01
C VAL A 140 27.19 10.78 3.75
N SER A 141 28.05 11.79 3.66
CA SER A 141 28.19 12.63 2.46
C SER A 141 28.65 11.83 1.23
N TYR A 142 29.55 10.87 1.41
CA TYR A 142 30.02 9.98 0.33
C TYR A 142 28.90 9.06 -0.16
N LEU A 143 28.09 8.51 0.76
CA LEU A 143 26.91 7.70 0.43
C LEU A 143 25.96 8.46 -0.49
N PHE A 144 25.66 9.72 -0.19
CA PHE A 144 24.76 10.54 -1.01
C PHE A 144 25.34 10.88 -2.38
N SER A 145 26.61 11.31 -2.42
CA SER A 145 27.31 11.61 -3.68
C SER A 145 27.30 10.41 -4.64
N LYS A 146 27.60 9.21 -4.14
CA LYS A 146 27.64 7.98 -4.94
C LYS A 146 26.27 7.58 -5.50
N LYS A 147 25.18 7.89 -4.79
CA LYS A 147 23.81 7.63 -5.26
C LYS A 147 23.40 8.60 -6.36
N ASN A 148 23.76 9.87 -6.23
CA ASN A 148 23.51 10.89 -7.26
C ASN A 148 24.27 10.55 -8.55
N PHE A 149 25.53 10.13 -8.46
CA PHE A 149 26.29 9.71 -9.64
C PHE A 149 25.66 8.51 -10.36
N ARG A 150 25.17 7.52 -9.61
CA ARG A 150 24.47 6.36 -10.19
C ARG A 150 23.14 6.75 -10.84
N PHE A 151 22.45 7.78 -10.33
CA PHE A 151 21.24 8.31 -10.97
C PHE A 151 21.57 8.94 -12.33
N LEU A 152 22.69 9.66 -12.44
CA LEU A 152 23.14 10.30 -13.69
C LEU A 152 23.54 9.30 -14.78
N LEU A 153 24.04 8.11 -14.42
CA LEU A 153 24.42 7.07 -15.37
C LEU A 153 23.24 6.20 -15.89
N ARG A 154 22.00 6.53 -15.52
CA ARG A 154 20.80 5.78 -15.93
C ARG A 154 19.88 6.55 -16.88
N GLN A 155 20.30 7.74 -17.32
CA GLN A 155 19.67 8.58 -18.34
C GLN A 155 20.50 8.47 -19.62
#